data_AF-A0A3N5MRV9-F1
#
_entry.id   AF-A0A3N5MRV9-F1
#
_cell.length_a   1.000
_cell.length_b   1.000
_cell.length_c   1.000
_cell.angle_alpha   90.00
_cell.angle_beta   90.00
_cell.angle_gamma   90.00
#
_symmetry.space_group_name_H-M   'P 1'
#
loop_
_entity.id
_entity.type
_entity.pdbx_description
1 polymer ?
#
loop_
_entity_poly.entity_id
_entity_poly.type
_entity_poly.pdbx_seq_one_letter_code
_entity_poly.pdbx_strand_id
1 'polypeptide(L)'
;MALFLVITKNHREIETSCDKITDECRDLQLAANRGELGTKIALLVLRHSAVDIQQMKRNFGKKIQELTPEYRDRLTQKINEHLLGTFQTIRLRHQQGSFGTMKEVVTQQQKSYWDMVIGQCSAAGDSNSRIRFLNYLLAAFCMFVLKEPGHPVGTPFPGGDTVQLIDGIYYCPVREKAGDVDSALCPFCPARQTPGIGYLRPPLNGSEHRKQEFIDNCYRFHNFNG
;
A
#
# COMPACT_ATOMS: atom_id res chain seq x y z
N MET A 1 40.23 28.91 -33.99
CA MET A 1 39.72 27.54 -33.80
C MET A 1 39.27 27.38 -32.36
N ALA A 2 37.97 27.12 -32.18
CA ALA A 2 37.25 26.53 -31.04
C ALA A 2 37.60 26.97 -29.60
N LEU A 3 36.74 27.85 -29.06
CA LEU A 3 36.49 28.06 -27.64
C LEU A 3 35.59 26.91 -27.15
N PHE A 4 36.08 26.06 -26.23
CA PHE A 4 35.27 25.00 -25.61
C PHE A 4 34.40 25.60 -24.50
N LEU A 5 33.09 25.75 -24.80
CA LEU A 5 32.06 26.09 -23.81
C LEU A 5 31.71 24.80 -23.05
N VAL A 6 32.15 24.67 -21.80
CA VAL A 6 31.70 23.60 -20.90
C VAL A 6 30.25 23.88 -20.54
N ILE A 7 29.33 23.06 -21.08
CA ILE A 7 27.91 23.09 -20.78
C ILE A 7 27.71 22.58 -19.35
N THR A 8 27.38 23.48 -18.43
CA THR A 8 26.84 23.19 -17.11
C THR A 8 25.38 22.73 -17.23
N LYS A 9 25.17 21.45 -17.58
CA LYS A 9 23.91 20.75 -17.34
C LYS A 9 24.13 19.78 -16.18
N ASN A 10 23.29 19.86 -15.14
CA ASN A 10 23.04 18.88 -14.06
C ASN A 10 23.13 19.39 -12.61
N HIS A 11 22.55 20.55 -12.28
CA HIS A 11 22.14 20.79 -10.88
C HIS A 11 20.72 21.34 -10.71
N ARG A 12 20.22 22.18 -11.63
CA ARG A 12 18.88 22.79 -11.53
C ARG A 12 17.68 21.86 -11.78
N GLU A 13 17.89 20.67 -12.36
CA GLU A 13 16.79 19.71 -12.62
C GLU A 13 16.62 18.67 -11.52
N ILE A 14 17.58 18.52 -10.60
CA ILE A 14 17.51 17.56 -9.49
C ILE A 14 16.81 18.17 -8.27
N GLU A 15 16.92 19.49 -8.08
CA GLU A 15 16.20 20.24 -7.03
C GLU A 15 14.67 20.26 -7.24
N THR A 16 14.15 20.13 -8.46
CA THR A 16 12.75 20.49 -8.76
C THR A 16 11.69 19.43 -8.46
N SER A 17 12.06 18.15 -8.31
CA SER A 17 11.09 17.05 -8.17
C SER A 17 10.87 16.60 -6.72
N CYS A 18 11.95 16.54 -5.94
CA CYS A 18 11.89 16.22 -4.52
C CYS A 18 11.18 17.33 -3.73
N ASP A 19 11.49 18.59 -4.03
CA ASP A 19 10.85 19.75 -3.43
C ASP A 19 9.35 19.77 -3.76
N LYS A 20 9.00 19.47 -5.01
CA LYS A 20 7.61 19.37 -5.44
C LYS A 20 6.83 18.27 -4.71
N ILE A 21 7.40 17.07 -4.55
CA ILE A 21 6.74 15.98 -3.80
C ILE A 21 6.56 16.41 -2.34
N THR A 22 7.52 17.13 -1.78
CA THR A 22 7.44 17.64 -0.41
C THR A 22 6.27 18.61 -0.24
N ASP A 23 6.12 19.56 -1.16
CA ASP A 23 4.99 20.50 -1.15
C ASP A 23 3.65 19.80 -1.37
N GLU A 24 3.59 18.82 -2.27
CA GLU A 24 2.38 18.00 -2.49
C GLU A 24 2.00 17.20 -1.23
N CYS A 25 2.98 16.64 -0.51
CA CYS A 25 2.75 15.96 0.76
C CYS A 25 2.24 16.92 1.85
N ARG A 26 2.81 18.13 1.94
CA ARG A 26 2.33 19.17 2.87
C ARG A 26 0.89 19.59 2.56
N ASP A 27 0.54 19.73 1.29
CA ASP A 27 -0.84 20.03 0.89
C ASP A 27 -1.82 18.91 1.28
N LEU A 28 -1.40 17.65 1.18
CA LEU A 28 -2.19 16.49 1.59
C LEU A 28 -2.39 16.42 3.12
N GLN A 29 -1.41 16.86 3.92
CA GLN A 29 -1.52 16.95 5.38
C GLN A 29 -2.59 17.96 5.84
N LEU A 30 -2.84 18.99 5.03
CA LEU A 30 -3.84 20.02 5.33
C LEU A 30 -5.28 19.55 5.14
N ALA A 31 -5.51 18.40 4.49
CA ALA A 31 -6.86 17.89 4.27
C ALA A 31 -7.61 17.70 5.60
N ALA A 32 -8.77 18.32 5.72
CA ALA A 32 -9.58 18.28 6.94
C ALA A 32 -10.34 16.96 7.07
N ASN A 33 -10.85 16.46 5.94
CA ASN A 33 -11.69 15.27 5.89
C ASN A 33 -11.30 14.32 4.75
N ARG A 34 -11.85 13.11 4.83
CA ARG A 34 -11.61 12.01 3.90
C ARG A 34 -11.94 12.38 2.45
N GLY A 35 -12.99 13.18 2.23
CA GLY A 35 -13.40 13.62 0.90
C GLY A 35 -12.41 14.60 0.26
N GLU A 36 -11.94 15.57 1.05
CA GLU A 36 -10.90 16.50 0.63
C GLU A 36 -9.58 15.75 0.32
N LEU A 37 -9.19 14.84 1.21
CA LEU A 37 -8.00 14.01 1.02
C LEU A 37 -8.11 13.16 -0.25
N GLY A 38 -9.24 12.49 -0.47
CA GLY A 38 -9.47 11.67 -1.66
C GLY A 38 -9.47 12.50 -2.95
N THR A 39 -9.98 13.73 -2.91
CA THR A 39 -9.94 14.66 -4.05
C THR A 39 -8.51 15.07 -4.38
N LYS A 40 -7.73 15.49 -3.37
CA LYS A 40 -6.32 15.86 -3.54
C LYS A 40 -5.48 14.68 -4.08
N ILE A 41 -5.64 13.49 -3.50
CA ILE A 41 -4.97 12.27 -4.00
C ILE A 41 -5.35 12.00 -5.45
N ALA A 42 -6.64 12.08 -5.80
CA ALA A 42 -7.09 11.82 -7.16
C ALA A 42 -6.45 12.78 -8.17
N LEU A 43 -6.40 14.08 -7.86
CA LEU A 43 -5.76 15.08 -8.72
C LEU A 43 -4.27 14.79 -8.95
N LEU A 44 -3.56 14.29 -7.95
CA LEU A 44 -2.16 13.90 -8.08
C LEU A 44 -1.99 12.61 -8.88
N VAL A 45 -2.76 11.57 -8.57
CA VAL A 45 -2.72 10.27 -9.26
C VAL A 45 -3.06 10.41 -10.74
N LEU A 46 -4.03 11.26 -11.10
CA LEU A 46 -4.45 11.46 -12.49
C LEU A 46 -3.43 12.23 -13.35
N ARG A 47 -2.34 12.76 -12.76
CA ARG A 47 -1.16 13.25 -13.51
C ARG A 47 -0.29 12.11 -14.03
N HIS A 48 -0.53 10.88 -13.57
CA HIS A 48 0.16 9.69 -14.03
C HIS A 48 -0.67 8.96 -15.10
N SER A 49 0.04 8.27 -15.98
CA SER A 49 -0.54 7.52 -17.09
C SER A 49 -0.55 6.02 -16.81
N ALA A 50 -1.25 5.26 -17.66
CA ALA A 50 -1.18 3.80 -17.62
C ALA A 50 0.27 3.27 -17.79
N VAL A 51 1.15 4.01 -18.47
CA VAL A 51 2.57 3.66 -18.62
C VAL A 51 3.29 3.62 -17.28
N ASP A 52 2.93 4.52 -16.36
CA ASP A 52 3.50 4.56 -15.00
C ASP A 52 3.07 3.34 -14.18
N ILE A 53 1.80 2.94 -14.30
CA ILE A 53 1.30 1.70 -13.70
C ILE A 53 2.04 0.49 -14.26
N GLN A 54 2.29 0.43 -15.57
CA GLN A 54 3.11 -0.64 -16.16
C GLN A 54 4.55 -0.62 -15.65
N GLN A 55 5.12 0.57 -15.41
CA GLN A 55 6.45 0.69 -14.80
C GLN A 55 6.46 0.16 -13.37
N MET A 56 5.43 0.45 -12.57
CA MET A 56 5.29 -0.10 -11.21
C MET A 56 5.25 -1.64 -11.23
N LYS A 57 4.45 -2.22 -12.15
CA LYS A 57 4.35 -3.68 -12.33
C LYS A 57 5.70 -4.29 -12.69
N ARG A 58 6.45 -3.69 -13.62
CA ARG A 58 7.81 -4.13 -13.98
C ARG A 58 8.77 -4.04 -12.80
N ASN A 59 8.75 -2.93 -12.06
CA ASN A 59 9.60 -2.74 -10.88
C ASN A 59 9.29 -3.79 -9.81
N PHE A 60 8.02 -4.11 -9.60
CA PHE A 60 7.60 -5.16 -8.67
C PHE A 60 8.05 -6.55 -9.13
N GLY A 61 7.84 -6.90 -10.40
CA GLY A 61 8.25 -8.17 -10.98
C GLY A 61 9.75 -8.46 -10.79
N LYS A 62 10.61 -7.45 -10.97
CA LYS A 62 12.05 -7.57 -10.72
C LYS A 62 12.39 -7.89 -9.26
N LYS A 63 11.62 -7.37 -8.29
CA LYS A 63 11.85 -7.60 -6.85
C LYS A 63 11.48 -8.99 -6.38
N ILE A 64 10.60 -9.67 -7.10
CA ILE A 64 10.05 -10.98 -6.71
C ILE A 64 10.59 -12.12 -7.58
N GLN A 65 11.59 -11.85 -8.43
CA GLN A 65 12.10 -12.81 -9.42
C GLN A 65 12.61 -14.11 -8.78
N GLU A 66 13.15 -14.02 -7.56
CA GLU A 66 13.74 -15.14 -6.81
C GLU A 66 12.71 -15.98 -6.05
N LEU A 67 11.43 -15.57 -6.03
CA LEU A 67 10.36 -16.35 -5.41
C LEU A 67 10.02 -17.59 -6.23
N THR A 68 9.44 -18.60 -5.57
CA THR A 68 8.94 -19.79 -6.26
C THR A 68 7.91 -19.41 -7.33
N PRO A 69 7.89 -20.07 -8.51
CA PRO A 69 7.00 -19.68 -9.61
C PRO A 69 5.53 -19.58 -9.19
N GLU A 70 5.02 -20.57 -8.46
CA GLU A 70 3.63 -20.58 -8.00
C GLU A 70 3.30 -19.39 -7.09
N TYR A 71 4.15 -19.10 -6.08
CA TYR A 71 3.93 -17.98 -5.17
C TYR A 71 4.05 -16.64 -5.91
N ARG A 72 5.06 -16.52 -6.79
CA ARG A 72 5.32 -15.35 -7.62
C ARG A 72 4.14 -15.03 -8.53
N ASP A 73 3.55 -16.02 -9.19
CA ASP A 73 2.46 -15.81 -10.14
C ASP A 73 1.18 -15.33 -9.43
N ARG A 74 0.82 -15.98 -8.31
CA ARG A 74 -0.33 -15.55 -7.48
C ARG A 74 -0.14 -14.14 -6.95
N LEU A 75 1.05 -13.82 -6.43
CA LEU A 75 1.36 -12.50 -5.90
C LEU A 75 1.36 -11.43 -7.01
N THR A 76 1.93 -11.75 -8.17
CA THR A 76 1.94 -10.86 -9.35
C THR A 76 0.53 -10.54 -9.80
N GLN A 77 -0.34 -11.56 -9.93
CA GLN A 77 -1.73 -11.36 -10.30
C GLN A 77 -2.43 -10.42 -9.31
N LYS A 78 -2.31 -10.68 -8.00
CA LYS A 78 -2.96 -9.86 -6.97
C LYS A 78 -2.48 -8.42 -6.96
N ILE A 79 -1.19 -8.18 -7.07
CA ILE A 79 -0.64 -6.81 -7.11
C ILE A 79 -1.04 -6.11 -8.42
N ASN A 80 -1.08 -6.82 -9.54
CA ASN A 80 -1.51 -6.24 -10.81
C ASN A 80 -2.98 -5.82 -10.82
N GLU A 81 -3.85 -6.66 -10.25
CA GLU A 81 -5.27 -6.37 -10.01
C GLU A 81 -5.41 -5.14 -9.11
N HIS A 82 -4.65 -5.09 -8.01
CA HIS A 82 -4.69 -3.98 -7.06
C HIS A 82 -4.27 -2.66 -7.69
N LEU A 83 -3.09 -2.59 -8.32
CA LEU A 83 -2.57 -1.35 -8.88
C LEU A 83 -3.49 -0.76 -9.95
N LEU A 84 -3.98 -1.60 -10.87
CA LEU A 84 -4.86 -1.14 -11.93
C LEU A 84 -6.26 -0.83 -11.41
N GLY A 85 -6.81 -1.69 -10.55
CA GLY A 85 -8.14 -1.53 -9.96
C GLY A 85 -8.24 -0.28 -9.09
N THR A 86 -7.23 -0.01 -8.25
CA THR A 86 -7.17 1.22 -7.45
C THR A 86 -7.09 2.47 -8.32
N PHE A 87 -6.23 2.48 -9.35
CA PHE A 87 -6.13 3.60 -10.27
C PHE A 87 -7.47 3.89 -10.98
N GLN A 88 -8.14 2.84 -11.48
CA GLN A 88 -9.45 2.96 -12.11
C GLN A 88 -10.52 3.44 -11.13
N THR A 89 -10.51 2.93 -9.91
CA THR A 89 -11.45 3.31 -8.84
C THR A 89 -11.30 4.79 -8.49
N ILE A 90 -10.07 5.29 -8.36
CA ILE A 90 -9.78 6.72 -8.12
C ILE A 90 -10.37 7.56 -9.25
N ARG A 91 -10.08 7.20 -10.51
CA ARG A 91 -10.56 7.93 -11.69
C ARG A 91 -12.09 8.00 -11.73
N LEU A 92 -12.77 6.86 -11.56
CA LEU A 92 -14.22 6.77 -11.58
C LEU A 92 -14.85 7.58 -10.45
N ARG A 93 -14.36 7.42 -9.22
CA ARG A 93 -14.88 8.11 -8.04
C ARG A 93 -14.70 9.62 -8.10
N HIS A 94 -13.57 10.08 -8.67
CA HIS A 94 -13.31 11.48 -8.92
C HIS A 94 -14.28 12.05 -9.97
N GLN A 95 -14.45 11.36 -11.11
CA GLN A 95 -15.38 11.75 -12.15
C GLN A 95 -16.84 11.85 -11.66
N GLN A 96 -17.23 10.97 -10.74
CA GLN A 96 -18.56 10.95 -10.14
C GLN A 96 -18.74 11.94 -8.99
N GLY A 97 -17.70 12.65 -8.55
CA GLY A 97 -17.76 13.54 -7.39
C GLY A 97 -18.04 12.83 -6.06
N SER A 98 -17.83 11.51 -5.99
CA SER A 98 -18.24 10.66 -4.86
C SER A 98 -17.57 11.03 -3.52
N PHE A 99 -16.41 11.70 -3.57
CA PHE A 99 -15.68 12.15 -2.39
C PHE A 99 -16.43 13.22 -1.59
N GLY A 100 -17.31 14.01 -2.22
CA GLY A 100 -18.01 15.12 -1.55
C GLY A 100 -18.85 14.71 -0.34
N THR A 101 -19.29 13.44 -0.30
CA THR A 101 -20.09 12.84 0.78
C THR A 101 -19.26 12.38 1.99
N MET A 102 -17.93 12.31 1.86
CA MET A 102 -17.06 11.73 2.89
C MET A 102 -16.57 12.81 3.85
N LYS A 103 -17.22 12.93 5.01
CA LYS A 103 -16.93 14.01 5.99
C LYS A 103 -16.08 13.61 7.19
N GLU A 104 -15.72 12.34 7.30
CA GLU A 104 -14.88 11.83 8.38
C GLU A 104 -13.55 12.57 8.44
N VAL A 105 -13.14 12.98 9.64
CA VAL A 105 -11.91 13.75 9.87
C VAL A 105 -10.68 12.89 9.60
N VAL A 106 -9.66 13.49 8.96
CA VAL A 106 -8.35 12.87 8.81
C VAL A 106 -7.60 12.96 10.15
N THR A 107 -7.26 11.81 10.72
CA THR A 107 -6.56 11.72 12.01
C THR A 107 -5.11 12.19 11.92
N GLN A 108 -4.51 12.56 13.05
CA GLN A 108 -3.09 12.95 13.08
C GLN A 108 -2.15 11.83 12.61
N GLN A 109 -2.48 10.57 12.92
CA GLN A 109 -1.73 9.41 12.44
C GLN A 109 -1.79 9.28 10.90
N GLN A 110 -2.93 9.60 10.29
CA GLN A 110 -3.02 9.61 8.82
C GLN A 110 -2.25 10.78 8.21
N LYS A 111 -2.12 11.90 8.92
CA LYS A 111 -1.31 13.04 8.46
C LYS A 111 0.19 12.75 8.53
N SER A 112 0.65 12.03 9.57
CA SER A 112 2.07 11.65 9.71
C SER A 112 2.53 10.63 8.67
N TYR A 113 1.60 9.97 7.97
CA TYR A 113 1.92 9.16 6.79
C TYR A 113 2.73 9.96 5.76
N TRP A 114 2.35 11.22 5.53
CA TRP A 114 2.99 12.05 4.52
C TRP A 114 4.42 12.46 4.90
N ASP A 115 4.75 12.53 6.20
CA ASP A 115 6.13 12.75 6.65
C ASP A 115 7.04 11.57 6.27
N MET A 116 6.54 10.34 6.44
CA MET A 116 7.22 9.13 6.01
C MET A 116 7.39 9.09 4.48
N VAL A 117 6.37 9.51 3.72
CA VAL A 117 6.45 9.61 2.25
C VAL A 117 7.52 10.61 1.82
N ILE A 118 7.60 11.79 2.45
CA ILE A 118 8.64 12.80 2.18
C ILE A 118 10.03 12.15 2.35
N GLY A 119 10.31 11.57 3.52
CA GLY A 119 11.60 10.94 3.78
C GLY A 119 11.98 9.85 2.76
N GLN A 120 11.00 9.04 2.35
CA GLN A 120 11.23 7.93 1.41
C GLN A 120 11.38 8.37 -0.05
N CYS A 121 10.77 9.48 -0.45
CA CYS A 121 10.90 10.04 -1.80
C CYS A 121 12.15 10.91 -1.94
N SER A 122 12.60 11.58 -0.88
CA SER A 122 13.85 12.34 -0.86
C SER A 122 15.10 11.46 -0.88
N ALA A 123 15.03 10.27 -0.29
CA ALA A 123 16.10 9.27 -0.35
C ALA A 123 16.21 8.55 -1.71
N ALA A 124 15.21 8.71 -2.59
CA ALA A 124 15.21 8.12 -3.92
C ALA A 124 15.71 9.13 -4.96
N GLY A 125 16.43 8.67 -5.98
CA GLY A 125 16.74 9.51 -7.14
C GLY A 125 15.49 9.86 -7.95
N ASP A 126 15.52 10.97 -8.68
CA ASP A 126 14.36 11.65 -9.27
C ASP A 126 13.32 10.74 -9.98
N SER A 127 13.75 9.97 -10.98
CA SER A 127 12.84 9.08 -11.72
C SER A 127 12.20 7.97 -10.86
N ASN A 128 12.91 7.54 -9.81
CA ASN A 128 12.42 6.55 -8.86
C ASN A 128 11.47 7.18 -7.84
N SER A 129 11.70 8.44 -7.45
CA SER A 129 10.86 9.20 -6.51
C SER A 129 9.45 9.41 -7.05
N ARG A 130 9.31 9.70 -8.35
CA ARG A 130 7.98 9.87 -8.98
C ARG A 130 7.14 8.59 -8.95
N ILE A 131 7.72 7.44 -9.34
CA ILE A 131 6.99 6.15 -9.35
C ILE A 131 6.75 5.66 -7.92
N ARG A 132 7.68 5.89 -7.01
CA ARG A 132 7.53 5.60 -5.59
C ARG A 132 6.41 6.45 -4.96
N PHE A 133 6.34 7.73 -5.29
CA PHE A 133 5.29 8.62 -4.80
C PHE A 133 3.90 8.16 -5.28
N LEU A 134 3.77 7.76 -6.55
CA LEU A 134 2.53 7.16 -7.06
C LEU A 134 2.11 5.93 -6.23
N ASN A 135 3.06 5.05 -5.87
CA ASN A 135 2.75 3.91 -5.00
C ASN A 135 2.16 4.33 -3.65
N TYR A 136 2.75 5.35 -3.01
CA TYR A 136 2.27 5.88 -1.74
C TYR A 136 0.89 6.55 -1.87
N LEU A 137 0.60 7.24 -2.97
CA LEU A 137 -0.71 7.81 -3.23
C LEU A 137 -1.79 6.74 -3.36
N LEU A 138 -1.52 5.67 -4.12
CA LEU A 138 -2.45 4.54 -4.27
C LEU A 138 -2.72 3.85 -2.92
N ALA A 139 -1.67 3.61 -2.13
CA ALA A 139 -1.81 3.01 -0.80
C ALA A 139 -2.60 3.90 0.17
N ALA A 140 -2.33 5.20 0.19
CA ALA A 140 -3.06 6.16 1.02
C ALA A 140 -4.54 6.23 0.63
N PHE A 141 -4.85 6.15 -0.67
CA PHE A 141 -6.24 6.10 -1.13
C PHE A 141 -6.98 4.89 -0.55
N CYS A 142 -6.40 3.69 -0.67
CA CYS A 142 -6.98 2.47 -0.09
C CYS A 142 -7.16 2.62 1.43
N MET A 143 -6.09 2.95 2.15
CA MET A 143 -6.10 2.97 3.62
C MET A 143 -6.97 4.07 4.22
N PHE A 144 -6.93 5.27 3.65
CA PHE A 144 -7.52 6.44 4.29
C PHE A 144 -8.85 6.84 3.69
N VAL A 145 -9.04 6.63 2.38
CA VAL A 145 -10.27 7.00 1.66
C VAL A 145 -11.25 5.84 1.59
N LEU A 146 -10.78 4.64 1.25
CA LEU A 146 -11.63 3.45 1.19
C LEU A 146 -11.71 2.68 2.52
N LYS A 147 -10.79 2.95 3.46
CA LYS A 147 -10.63 2.18 4.72
C LYS A 147 -10.29 0.71 4.48
N GLU A 148 -9.62 0.44 3.37
CA GLU A 148 -9.15 -0.87 2.93
C GLU A 148 -7.66 -1.06 3.26
N PRO A 149 -7.18 -2.30 3.46
CA PRO A 149 -5.77 -2.56 3.74
C PRO A 149 -4.87 -2.18 2.56
N GLY A 150 -3.63 -1.77 2.86
CA GLY A 150 -2.63 -1.48 1.82
C GLY A 150 -2.24 -2.70 0.97
N HIS A 151 -2.42 -3.91 1.51
CA HIS A 151 -2.42 -5.16 0.75
C HIS A 151 -3.87 -5.65 0.64
N PRO A 152 -4.42 -5.87 -0.57
CA PRO A 152 -5.81 -6.27 -0.72
C PRO A 152 -6.09 -7.66 -0.14
N VAL A 153 -7.36 -7.95 0.13
CA VAL A 153 -7.84 -9.27 0.55
C VAL A 153 -7.37 -10.34 -0.45
N GLY A 154 -6.85 -11.45 0.07
CA GLY A 154 -6.28 -12.53 -0.71
C GLY A 154 -4.83 -12.34 -1.14
N THR A 155 -4.16 -11.21 -0.81
CA THR A 155 -2.71 -11.10 -0.99
C THR A 155 -2.01 -12.19 -0.19
N PRO A 156 -1.20 -13.06 -0.84
CA PRO A 156 -0.52 -14.13 -0.16
C PRO A 156 0.77 -13.64 0.52
N PHE A 157 1.08 -14.23 1.65
CA PHE A 157 2.33 -14.07 2.40
C PHE A 157 3.09 -15.40 2.46
N PRO A 158 4.41 -15.38 2.75
CA PRO A 158 5.17 -16.59 3.02
C PRO A 158 4.50 -17.42 4.13
N GLY A 159 4.47 -18.75 3.98
CA GLY A 159 3.75 -19.65 4.89
C GLY A 159 2.30 -19.96 4.48
N GLY A 160 1.81 -19.37 3.38
CA GLY A 160 0.49 -19.71 2.81
C GLY A 160 -0.68 -18.89 3.37
N ASP A 161 -0.41 -18.00 4.34
CA ASP A 161 -1.39 -17.06 4.84
C ASP A 161 -1.76 -16.00 3.81
N THR A 162 -2.95 -15.40 3.98
CA THR A 162 -3.42 -14.30 3.13
C THR A 162 -4.07 -13.20 3.98
N VAL A 163 -4.19 -12.00 3.41
CA VAL A 163 -5.05 -10.96 4.00
C VAL A 163 -6.51 -11.43 3.96
N GLN A 164 -7.22 -11.35 5.08
CA GLN A 164 -8.61 -11.81 5.19
C GLN A 164 -9.56 -10.67 5.56
N LEU A 165 -10.83 -10.81 5.18
CA LEU A 165 -11.93 -9.99 5.67
C LEU A 165 -12.89 -10.91 6.43
N ILE A 166 -13.04 -10.69 7.73
CA ILE A 166 -13.88 -11.53 8.61
C ILE A 166 -14.76 -10.57 9.41
N ASP A 167 -16.08 -10.74 9.31
CA ASP A 167 -17.08 -9.91 10.03
C ASP A 167 -16.84 -8.40 9.89
N GLY A 168 -16.48 -7.95 8.68
CA GLY A 168 -16.20 -6.54 8.38
C GLY A 168 -14.82 -6.04 8.86
N ILE A 169 -13.98 -6.91 9.42
CA ILE A 169 -12.64 -6.57 9.90
C ILE A 169 -11.58 -7.19 8.98
N TYR A 170 -10.63 -6.35 8.54
CA TYR A 170 -9.47 -6.81 7.80
C TYR A 170 -8.39 -7.35 8.73
N TYR A 171 -7.82 -8.51 8.40
CA TYR A 171 -6.73 -9.16 9.11
C TYR A 171 -5.53 -9.35 8.20
N CYS A 172 -4.37 -8.89 8.65
CA CYS A 172 -3.10 -9.02 7.95
C CYS A 172 -2.13 -9.89 8.79
N PRO A 173 -1.52 -10.95 8.20
CA PRO A 173 -0.63 -11.85 8.91
C PRO A 173 0.62 -11.18 9.51
N VAL A 174 1.03 -10.04 8.95
CA VAL A 174 2.29 -9.34 9.28
C VAL A 174 2.09 -7.89 9.76
N ARG A 175 0.88 -7.52 10.22
CA ARG A 175 0.57 -6.14 10.66
C ARG A 175 1.50 -5.62 11.75
N GLU A 176 1.87 -6.49 12.69
CA GLU A 176 2.78 -6.22 13.82
C GLU A 176 4.13 -6.92 13.64
N LYS A 177 4.32 -7.67 12.54
CA LYS A 177 5.56 -8.41 12.23
C LYS A 177 6.46 -7.71 11.22
N ALA A 178 5.98 -6.61 10.62
CA ALA A 178 6.88 -5.69 9.96
C ALA A 178 7.72 -5.03 11.06
N GLY A 179 9.01 -5.37 11.13
CA GLY A 179 9.93 -4.76 12.09
C GLY A 179 10.08 -3.25 11.88
N ASP A 180 11.09 -2.64 12.51
CA ASP A 180 11.40 -1.21 12.43
C ASP A 180 11.93 -0.80 11.03
N VAL A 181 11.10 -0.98 10.01
CA VAL A 181 11.36 -0.56 8.64
C VAL A 181 10.73 0.81 8.45
N ASP A 182 11.55 1.84 8.31
CA ASP A 182 11.11 3.24 8.18
C ASP A 182 10.16 3.51 6.98
N SER A 183 10.11 2.57 6.02
CA SER A 183 9.22 2.63 4.85
C SER A 183 7.93 1.79 5.00
N ALA A 184 7.70 1.18 6.16
CA ALA A 184 6.56 0.30 6.35
C ALA A 184 5.24 1.08 6.31
N LEU A 185 4.33 0.61 5.44
CA LEU A 185 2.94 1.08 5.42
C LEU A 185 2.13 0.50 6.60
N CYS A 186 2.62 -0.57 7.23
CA CYS A 186 1.91 -1.31 8.27
C CYS A 186 1.37 -0.42 9.41
N PRO A 187 2.13 0.54 9.98
CA PRO A 187 1.63 1.41 11.06
C PRO A 187 0.37 2.19 10.70
N PHE A 188 0.15 2.45 9.41
CA PHE A 188 -0.99 3.22 8.88
C PHE A 188 -2.13 2.35 8.35
N CYS A 189 -1.89 1.04 8.23
CA CYS A 189 -2.85 0.11 7.67
C CYS A 189 -4.02 -0.14 8.64
N PRO A 190 -5.29 -0.08 8.18
CA PRO A 190 -6.46 -0.32 9.02
C PRO A 190 -6.64 -1.80 9.41
N ALA A 191 -5.91 -2.72 8.78
CA ALA A 191 -5.96 -4.14 9.13
C ALA A 191 -5.43 -4.37 10.56
N ARG A 192 -6.06 -5.33 11.24
CA ARG A 192 -5.59 -5.86 12.53
C ARG A 192 -4.57 -6.97 12.28
N GLN A 193 -3.72 -7.20 13.27
CA GLN A 193 -2.87 -8.39 13.28
C GLN A 193 -3.76 -9.63 13.31
N THR A 194 -3.49 -10.57 12.40
CA THR A 194 -4.09 -11.91 12.49
C THR A 194 -3.71 -12.50 13.86
N PRO A 195 -4.69 -12.87 14.71
CA PRO A 195 -4.40 -13.41 16.03
C PRO A 195 -3.49 -14.63 15.96
N GLY A 196 -2.68 -14.83 17.00
CA GLY A 196 -1.93 -16.06 17.21
C GLY A 196 -2.85 -17.28 17.37
N ILE A 197 -2.26 -18.46 17.25
CA ILE A 197 -2.92 -19.78 17.38
C ILE A 197 -3.82 -19.79 18.63
N GLY A 198 -5.08 -20.21 18.44
CA GLY A 198 -6.07 -20.37 19.53
C GLY A 198 -7.24 -19.38 19.54
N TYR A 199 -7.19 -18.28 18.76
CA TYR A 199 -8.30 -17.31 18.70
C TYR A 199 -9.15 -17.39 17.41
N LEU A 200 -8.77 -18.27 16.49
CA LEU A 200 -9.51 -18.48 15.26
C LEU A 200 -10.74 -19.33 15.56
N ARG A 201 -11.94 -18.82 15.26
CA ARG A 201 -13.08 -19.69 14.95
C ARG A 201 -12.64 -20.70 13.87
N PRO A 202 -13.26 -21.90 13.80
CA PRO A 202 -12.92 -22.91 12.81
C PRO A 202 -12.77 -22.23 11.43
N PRO A 203 -11.65 -22.43 10.72
CA PRO A 203 -11.35 -21.63 9.55
C PRO A 203 -12.40 -21.89 8.47
N LEU A 204 -13.28 -20.91 8.25
CA LEU A 204 -14.22 -20.92 7.12
C LEU A 204 -13.37 -20.79 5.85
N ASN A 205 -13.29 -21.87 5.06
CA ASN A 205 -12.43 -22.00 3.88
C ASN A 205 -10.91 -21.97 4.15
N GLY A 206 -10.45 -22.45 5.30
CA GLY A 206 -9.00 -22.64 5.54
C GLY A 206 -8.38 -23.67 4.59
N SER A 207 -7.08 -23.51 4.29
CA SER A 207 -6.30 -24.57 3.66
C SER A 207 -6.31 -25.83 4.53
N GLU A 208 -6.09 -27.01 3.95
CA GLU A 208 -6.02 -28.27 4.71
C GLU A 208 -4.96 -28.20 5.82
N HIS A 209 -3.82 -27.55 5.56
CA HIS A 209 -2.83 -27.26 6.59
C HIS A 209 -3.43 -26.50 7.78
N ARG A 210 -4.18 -25.42 7.54
CA ARG A 210 -4.77 -24.59 8.60
C ARG A 210 -5.91 -25.30 9.33
N LYS A 211 -6.66 -26.17 8.65
CA LYS A 211 -7.69 -27.03 9.27
C LYS A 211 -7.03 -28.06 10.18
N GLN A 212 -6.03 -28.79 9.69
CA GLN A 212 -5.30 -29.79 10.46
C GLN A 212 -4.58 -29.14 11.65
N GLU A 213 -3.97 -27.99 11.44
CA GLU A 213 -3.32 -27.22 12.49
C GLU A 213 -4.34 -26.69 13.52
N PHE A 214 -5.52 -26.23 13.12
CA PHE A 214 -6.59 -25.88 14.05
C PHE A 214 -7.04 -27.09 14.88
N ILE A 215 -7.23 -28.25 14.24
CA ILE A 215 -7.62 -29.51 14.88
C ILE A 215 -6.53 -29.96 15.89
N ASP A 216 -5.27 -30.03 15.45
CA ASP A 216 -4.14 -30.43 16.29
C ASP A 216 -3.96 -29.48 17.48
N ASN A 217 -4.21 -28.18 17.28
CA ASN A 217 -4.13 -27.19 18.36
C ASN A 217 -5.33 -27.26 19.31
N CYS A 218 -6.54 -27.57 18.83
CA CYS A 218 -7.67 -27.92 19.69
C CYS A 218 -7.31 -29.12 20.58
N TYR A 219 -6.71 -30.17 20.03
CA TYR A 219 -6.31 -31.34 20.81
C TYR A 219 -5.13 -31.09 21.76
N ARG A 220 -4.17 -30.24 21.39
CA ARG A 220 -2.96 -29.99 22.18
C ARG A 220 -3.12 -28.95 23.28
N PHE A 221 -3.96 -27.94 23.06
CA PHE A 221 -4.03 -26.75 23.93
C PHE A 221 -5.42 -26.50 24.52
N HIS A 222 -6.47 -27.09 23.94
CA HIS A 222 -7.79 -27.14 24.54
C HIS A 222 -8.04 -28.55 25.04
N ASN A 223 -7.50 -28.87 26.22
CA ASN A 223 -8.05 -29.97 27.02
C ASN A 223 -9.52 -29.67 27.23
N PHE A 224 -10.41 -30.35 26.48
CA PHE A 224 -11.78 -30.53 26.89
C PHE A 224 -11.71 -31.29 28.22
N ASN A 225 -11.64 -30.55 29.32
CA ASN A 225 -11.94 -31.08 30.64
C ASN A 225 -13.43 -31.43 30.61
N GLY A 226 -13.73 -32.68 30.25
CA GLY A 226 -14.69 -33.44 31.03
C GLY A 226 -14.13 -33.66 32.43
#